data_AF-A0A101ND12-F1
#
_entry.id   AF-A0A101ND12-F1
#
_cell.length_a   1.000
_cell.length_b   1.000
_cell.length_c   1.000
_cell.angle_alpha   90.00
_cell.angle_beta   90.00
_cell.angle_gamma   90.00
#
_symmetry.space_group_name_H-M   'P 1'
#
loop_
_entity.id
_entity.type
_entity.pdbx_description
1 polymer ?
#
loop_
_entity_poly.entity_id
_entity_poly.type
_entity_poly.pdbx_seq_one_letter_code
_entity_poly.pdbx_strand_id
1 'polypeptide(L)'
;MGFLDGLRGGREVDFDSGSAASNAIELTKRHNRVSLTKQGAATGNLRVNLTWRMRTSDIGGSQRESLLRHPFKALKPPEVLGHSQSMVNVDLDLGCLYELADGTKGVVQPLGGLLGDVNAPPYVKLSGDDRFGSASGETMYVNLDHRDQIKRLLVFVYIYDQTPAFDRTHAIVTLYPSNGPRIEIGLDERHPQARSCAVVMIENVKDELIVRREVQFVYGFQGELDRLYGWGLQWGRGYKSKADR
;
A
#
# COMPACT_ATOMS: atom_id res chain seq x y z
N MET A 1 44.59 39.72 21.36
CA MET A 1 44.03 39.53 20.01
C MET A 1 44.24 38.07 19.68
N GLY A 2 43.25 37.19 19.80
CA GLY A 2 42.19 36.99 18.81
C GLY A 2 41.99 35.47 18.68
N PHE A 3 41.23 34.88 19.60
CA PHE A 3 40.74 33.52 19.52
C PHE A 3 39.22 33.66 19.41
N LEU A 4 38.67 33.45 18.22
CA LEU A 4 37.25 33.23 17.90
C LEU A 4 37.06 33.49 16.40
N ASP A 5 37.35 32.49 15.57
CA ASP A 5 36.64 32.39 14.29
C ASP A 5 36.58 30.94 13.83
N GLY A 6 35.40 30.49 13.43
CA GLY A 6 35.12 29.09 13.12
C GLY A 6 33.68 28.64 13.41
N LEU A 7 32.73 29.57 13.42
CA LEU A 7 31.30 29.30 13.42
C LEU A 7 30.77 29.43 11.98
N ARG A 8 30.93 28.39 11.17
CA ARG A 8 30.13 28.20 9.95
C ARG A 8 29.79 26.73 9.79
N GLY A 9 28.62 26.37 10.34
CA GLY A 9 27.94 25.12 10.07
C GLY A 9 27.64 25.01 8.58
N GLY A 10 28.40 24.14 7.90
CA GLY A 10 28.02 23.59 6.62
C GLY A 10 26.76 22.75 6.80
N ARG A 11 25.72 23.11 6.05
CA ARG A 11 24.45 22.41 5.99
C ARG A 11 24.70 21.09 5.26
N GLU A 12 24.92 20.00 5.99
CA GLU A 12 24.97 18.65 5.43
C GLU A 12 23.64 18.37 4.73
N VAL A 13 23.71 18.25 3.42
CA VAL A 13 22.63 17.73 2.60
C VAL A 13 22.75 16.21 2.71
N ASP A 14 22.02 15.64 3.67
CA ASP A 14 21.98 14.20 3.89
C ASP A 14 21.32 13.53 2.69
N PHE A 15 22.16 13.02 1.77
CA PHE A 15 21.71 12.15 0.69
C PHE A 15 21.49 10.77 1.29
N ASP A 16 20.22 10.50 1.62
CA ASP A 16 19.76 9.20 2.10
C ASP A 16 20.05 8.15 1.00
N SER A 17 21.15 7.44 1.21
CA SER A 17 21.64 6.42 0.30
C SER A 17 20.79 5.18 0.51
N GLY A 18 19.89 4.91 -0.44
CA GLY A 18 19.12 3.67 -0.47
C GLY A 18 20.01 2.44 -0.26
N SER A 19 19.46 1.42 0.39
CA SER A 19 20.11 0.13 0.64
C SER A 19 20.94 -0.32 -0.58
N ALA A 20 22.26 -0.48 -0.42
CA ALA A 20 23.19 -0.73 -1.53
C ALA A 20 22.94 -2.04 -2.33
N ALA A 21 21.95 -2.84 -1.95
CA ALA A 21 21.52 -4.05 -2.69
C ALA A 21 20.24 -3.84 -3.53
N SER A 22 19.53 -2.73 -3.34
CA SER A 22 18.30 -2.40 -4.08
C SER A 22 18.17 -0.89 -4.19
N ASN A 23 18.09 -0.35 -5.41
CA ASN A 23 17.75 1.06 -5.67
C ASN A 23 16.30 1.35 -5.21
N ALA A 24 16.06 1.35 -3.91
CA ALA A 24 14.78 1.44 -3.26
C ALA A 24 14.83 2.49 -2.14
N ILE A 25 13.79 3.33 -2.11
CA ILE A 25 13.55 4.32 -1.07
C ILE A 25 12.39 3.83 -0.23
N GLU A 26 12.61 3.65 1.06
CA GLU A 26 11.52 3.32 1.97
C GLU A 26 10.93 4.61 2.55
N LEU A 27 9.62 4.83 2.38
CA LEU A 27 8.97 5.92 3.08
C LEU A 27 8.60 5.49 4.49
N THR A 28 9.08 6.25 5.47
CA THR A 28 8.82 6.01 6.89
C THR A 28 8.00 7.15 7.48
N LYS A 29 7.60 7.02 8.75
CA LYS A 29 6.94 8.11 9.47
C LYS A 29 7.82 9.37 9.59
N ARG A 30 9.15 9.23 9.61
CA ARG A 30 10.10 10.35 9.68
C ARG A 30 10.37 10.96 8.30
N HIS A 31 10.52 10.10 7.29
CA HIS A 31 10.75 10.48 5.90
C HIS A 31 9.52 10.09 5.08
N ASN A 32 8.46 10.89 5.21
CA ASN A 32 7.13 10.54 4.69
C ASN A 32 6.85 11.12 3.30
N ARG A 33 7.82 11.77 2.64
CA ARG A 33 7.59 12.39 1.33
C ARG A 33 8.81 12.31 0.43
N VAL A 34 8.55 12.16 -0.85
CA VAL A 34 9.55 12.15 -1.92
C VAL A 34 8.98 12.82 -3.16
N SER A 35 9.83 13.51 -3.91
CA SER A 35 9.44 14.18 -5.15
C SER A 35 9.88 13.34 -6.34
N LEU A 36 8.92 12.87 -7.14
CA LEU A 36 9.21 12.13 -8.37
C LEU A 36 9.85 13.05 -9.41
N THR A 37 9.44 14.33 -9.46
CA THR A 37 10.02 15.29 -10.40
C THR A 37 11.51 15.52 -10.12
N LYS A 38 11.90 15.70 -8.85
CA LYS A 38 13.32 15.89 -8.47
C LYS A 38 14.18 14.66 -8.73
N GLN A 39 13.58 13.48 -8.79
CA GLN A 39 14.25 12.22 -9.10
C GLN A 39 14.29 11.91 -10.60
N GLY A 40 13.71 12.76 -11.45
CA GLY A 40 13.58 12.48 -12.89
C GLY A 40 12.66 11.30 -13.18
N ALA A 41 11.74 11.01 -12.25
CA ALA A 41 10.86 9.84 -12.19
C ALA A 41 9.39 10.17 -12.53
N ALA A 42 9.11 11.42 -12.92
CA ALA A 42 7.76 11.92 -13.17
C ALA A 42 7.29 11.78 -14.63
N THR A 43 7.79 10.79 -15.37
CA THR A 43 7.45 10.54 -16.78
C THR A 43 7.15 9.06 -17.00
N GLY A 44 6.47 8.74 -18.11
CA GLY A 44 6.09 7.39 -18.48
C GLY A 44 5.00 6.82 -17.59
N ASN A 45 5.03 5.50 -17.37
CA ASN A 45 4.08 4.82 -16.51
C ASN A 45 4.66 4.59 -15.12
N LEU A 46 3.91 4.99 -14.09
CA LEU A 46 4.14 4.61 -12.71
C LEU A 46 3.33 3.36 -12.40
N ARG A 47 4.01 2.28 -12.06
CA ARG A 47 3.36 1.04 -11.64
C ARG A 47 3.30 0.98 -10.11
N VAL A 48 2.10 0.90 -9.55
CA VAL A 48 1.87 0.69 -8.13
C VAL A 48 1.48 -0.76 -7.93
N ASN A 49 2.28 -1.50 -7.17
CA ASN A 49 2.02 -2.92 -6.89
C ASN A 49 1.73 -3.08 -5.41
N LEU A 50 0.67 -3.81 -5.11
CA LEU A 50 0.36 -4.31 -3.79
C LEU A 50 0.80 -5.77 -3.73
N THR A 51 1.61 -6.12 -2.73
CA THR A 51 1.97 -7.50 -2.40
C THR A 51 1.64 -7.76 -0.94
N TRP A 52 1.02 -8.90 -0.62
CA TRP A 52 0.79 -9.30 0.76
C TRP A 52 1.11 -10.77 1.03
N ARG A 53 1.43 -11.05 2.30
CA ARG A 53 1.60 -12.39 2.83
C ARG A 53 0.96 -12.52 4.20
N MET A 54 0.40 -13.68 4.50
CA MET A 54 -0.08 -13.99 5.85
C MET A 54 1.08 -14.06 6.84
N ARG A 55 0.88 -13.54 8.05
CA ARG A 55 1.81 -13.70 9.18
C ARG A 55 1.79 -15.17 9.60
N THR A 56 2.97 -15.78 9.64
CA THR A 56 3.15 -17.21 9.94
C THR A 56 2.68 -17.62 11.34
N SER A 57 2.42 -16.66 12.23
CA SER A 57 1.88 -16.91 13.58
C SER A 57 0.47 -17.51 13.59
N ASP A 58 -0.33 -17.29 12.53
CA ASP A 58 -1.67 -17.88 12.38
C ASP A 58 -1.64 -19.18 11.55
N ILE A 59 -0.52 -19.47 10.88
CA ILE A 59 -0.29 -20.71 10.15
C ILE A 59 0.38 -21.68 11.12
N GLY A 60 -0.43 -22.24 12.04
CA GLY A 60 -0.12 -23.41 12.87
C GLY A 60 1.36 -23.71 13.07
N GLY A 61 2.09 -22.83 13.75
CA GLY A 61 3.45 -23.14 14.15
C GLY A 61 3.41 -24.33 15.09
N SER A 62 4.03 -25.46 14.71
CA SER A 62 4.18 -26.58 15.64
C SER A 62 4.90 -26.03 16.87
N GLN A 63 4.22 -25.91 18.00
CA GLN A 63 4.91 -25.73 19.26
C GLN A 63 5.87 -26.90 19.38
N ARG A 64 7.17 -26.65 19.20
CA ARG A 64 8.20 -27.56 19.67
C ARG A 64 8.11 -27.53 21.20
N GLU A 65 7.15 -28.26 21.76
CA GLU A 65 7.09 -28.55 23.18
C GLU A 65 8.43 -29.21 23.56
N SER A 66 9.14 -28.57 24.49
CA SER A 66 10.43 -29.07 24.96
C SER A 66 10.23 -30.40 25.70
N LEU A 67 10.63 -31.50 25.05
CA LEU A 67 10.55 -32.87 25.58
C LEU A 67 11.42 -33.08 26.83
N LEU A 68 12.29 -32.13 27.17
CA LEU A 68 13.13 -32.17 28.38
C LEU A 68 12.34 -31.91 29.68
N ARG A 69 11.16 -31.26 29.61
CA ARG A 69 10.40 -30.91 30.82
C ARG A 69 9.30 -31.91 31.19
N HIS A 70 8.89 -32.82 30.29
CA HIS A 70 7.78 -33.75 30.53
C HIS A 70 7.97 -35.12 29.84
N PRO A 71 8.80 -36.03 30.39
CA PRO A 71 9.14 -37.30 29.75
C PRO A 71 7.94 -38.26 29.59
N PHE A 72 6.89 -38.11 30.40
CA PHE A 72 5.69 -38.96 30.35
C PHE A 72 4.62 -38.50 29.33
N LYS A 73 4.82 -37.36 28.66
CA LYS A 73 3.86 -36.85 27.66
C LYS A 73 4.06 -37.48 26.27
N ALA A 74 5.17 -38.19 26.05
CA ALA A 74 5.50 -38.88 24.79
C ALA A 74 4.60 -40.10 24.50
N LEU A 75 3.82 -40.57 25.49
CA LEU A 75 2.92 -41.72 25.37
C LEU A 75 1.44 -41.32 25.25
N LYS A 76 1.12 -40.02 25.23
CA LYS A 76 -0.26 -39.57 24.98
C LYS A 76 -0.46 -39.46 23.47
N PRO A 77 -1.44 -40.19 22.88
CA PRO A 77 -1.80 -39.94 21.49
C PRO A 77 -2.20 -38.47 21.34
N PRO A 78 -1.79 -37.79 20.26
CA PRO A 78 -2.11 -36.38 20.07
C PRO A 78 -3.62 -36.23 20.15
N GLU A 79 -4.08 -35.38 21.08
CA GLU A 79 -5.47 -34.96 21.11
C GLU A 79 -5.73 -34.31 19.75
N VAL A 80 -6.55 -34.97 18.93
CA VAL A 80 -7.03 -34.40 17.68
C VAL A 80 -8.00 -33.29 18.06
N LEU A 81 -7.47 -32.13 18.46
CA LEU A 81 -8.22 -30.90 18.46
C LEU A 81 -8.67 -30.68 17.02
N GLY A 82 -9.98 -30.72 16.80
CA GLY A 82 -10.60 -30.46 15.51
C GLY A 82 -10.01 -29.20 14.92
N HIS A 83 -9.22 -29.37 13.85
CA HIS A 83 -8.61 -28.29 13.08
C HIS A 83 -9.74 -27.50 12.41
N SER A 84 -10.28 -26.50 13.11
CA SER A 84 -11.30 -25.58 12.59
C SER A 84 -10.84 -24.13 12.64
N GLN A 85 -9.53 -23.87 12.71
CA GLN A 85 -8.97 -22.60 12.26
C GLN A 85 -9.00 -22.62 10.74
N SER A 86 -10.21 -22.40 10.19
CA SER A 86 -10.42 -22.18 8.77
C SER A 86 -9.41 -21.13 8.33
N MET A 87 -8.48 -21.50 7.46
CA MET A 87 -7.50 -20.62 6.86
C MET A 87 -8.27 -19.43 6.28
N VAL A 88 -8.31 -18.31 6.99
CA VAL A 88 -9.16 -17.19 6.59
C VAL A 88 -8.51 -16.62 5.34
N ASN A 89 -9.17 -16.81 4.20
CA ASN A 89 -8.69 -16.30 2.94
C ASN A 89 -8.78 -14.77 3.01
N VAL A 90 -7.62 -14.11 3.12
CA VAL A 90 -7.52 -12.66 3.16
C VAL A 90 -7.37 -12.16 1.73
N ASP A 91 -8.37 -11.41 1.29
CA ASP A 91 -8.41 -10.77 -0.02
C ASP A 91 -8.24 -9.25 0.17
N LEU A 92 -7.06 -8.75 -0.17
CA LEU A 92 -6.76 -7.32 -0.13
C LEU A 92 -6.89 -6.75 -1.55
N ASP A 93 -7.72 -5.74 -1.68
CA ASP A 93 -7.93 -5.04 -2.95
C ASP A 93 -7.23 -3.68 -2.93
N LEU A 94 -6.73 -3.25 -4.08
CA LEU A 94 -6.14 -1.95 -4.35
C LEU A 94 -7.18 -1.03 -5.02
N GLY A 95 -7.25 0.20 -4.55
CA GLY A 95 -8.10 1.23 -5.12
C GLY A 95 -7.41 2.58 -5.17
N CYS A 96 -7.94 3.49 -6.00
CA CYS A 96 -7.44 4.86 -6.09
C CYS A 96 -8.59 5.86 -6.22
N LEU A 97 -8.64 6.86 -5.35
CA LEU A 97 -9.44 8.05 -5.58
C LEU A 97 -8.64 9.01 -6.43
N TYR A 98 -9.23 9.51 -7.52
CA TYR A 98 -8.58 10.47 -8.41
C TYR A 98 -9.31 11.80 -8.40
N GLU A 99 -8.55 12.87 -8.57
CA GLU A 99 -9.03 14.21 -8.89
C GLU A 99 -8.16 14.76 -10.02
N LEU A 100 -8.80 15.13 -11.11
CA LEU A 100 -8.15 15.73 -12.28
C LEU A 100 -8.12 17.26 -12.14
N ALA A 101 -7.29 17.91 -12.95
CA ALA A 101 -7.09 19.35 -12.96
C ALA A 101 -8.37 20.12 -13.37
N ASP A 102 -9.25 19.49 -14.16
CA ASP A 102 -10.56 20.02 -14.54
C ASP A 102 -11.62 19.93 -13.41
N GLY A 103 -11.28 19.30 -12.29
CA GLY A 103 -12.17 19.08 -11.14
C GLY A 103 -12.96 17.77 -11.21
N THR A 104 -12.81 16.97 -12.26
CA THR A 104 -13.41 15.64 -12.38
C THR A 104 -12.81 14.73 -11.31
N LYS A 105 -13.69 14.03 -10.59
CA LYS A 105 -13.32 13.13 -9.48
C LYS A 105 -14.00 11.79 -9.64
N GLY A 106 -13.37 10.76 -9.10
CA GLY A 106 -13.95 9.43 -9.06
C GLY A 106 -13.06 8.44 -8.34
N VAL A 107 -13.36 7.17 -8.54
CA VAL A 107 -12.63 6.04 -7.97
C VAL A 107 -12.31 5.02 -9.05
N VAL A 108 -11.08 4.50 -9.01
CA VAL A 108 -10.65 3.30 -9.72
C VAL A 108 -10.56 2.17 -8.70
N GLN A 109 -11.29 1.08 -8.93
CA GLN A 109 -11.33 -0.08 -8.04
C GLN A 109 -11.96 -1.30 -8.76
N PRO A 110 -11.68 -2.53 -8.32
CA PRO A 110 -12.35 -3.73 -8.85
C PRO A 110 -13.87 -3.69 -8.63
N LEU A 111 -14.30 -3.11 -7.50
CA LEU A 111 -15.70 -3.05 -7.12
C LEU A 111 -16.52 -2.18 -8.07
N GLY A 112 -17.49 -2.79 -8.74
CA GLY A 112 -18.31 -2.11 -9.76
C GLY A 112 -17.64 -2.02 -11.13
N GLY A 113 -16.54 -2.73 -11.36
CA GLY A 113 -15.86 -2.78 -12.66
C GLY A 113 -15.19 -1.47 -13.08
N LEU A 114 -14.92 -0.58 -12.12
CA LEU A 114 -14.32 0.72 -12.36
C LEU A 114 -12.79 0.60 -12.48
N LEU A 115 -12.33 -0.15 -13.49
CA LEU A 115 -10.90 -0.44 -13.66
C LEU A 115 -10.10 0.72 -14.23
N GLY A 116 -10.76 1.72 -14.84
CA GLY A 116 -10.10 2.89 -15.43
C GLY A 116 -9.33 2.60 -16.73
N ASP A 117 -8.62 3.61 -17.23
CA ASP A 117 -7.83 3.56 -18.47
C ASP A 117 -6.54 4.37 -18.30
N VAL A 118 -5.45 3.93 -18.93
CA VAL A 118 -4.16 4.64 -18.96
C VAL A 118 -4.06 5.65 -20.10
N ASN A 119 -4.86 5.49 -21.16
CA ASN A 119 -4.82 6.32 -22.37
C ASN A 119 -5.95 7.36 -22.42
N ALA A 120 -6.91 7.28 -21.50
CA ALA A 120 -8.00 8.22 -21.36
C ALA A 120 -8.17 8.59 -19.87
N PRO A 121 -8.80 9.73 -19.55
CA PRO A 121 -9.16 10.05 -18.16
C PRO A 121 -9.86 8.84 -17.49
N PRO A 122 -9.37 8.38 -16.32
CA PRO A 122 -8.56 9.11 -15.33
C PRO A 122 -7.03 8.96 -15.44
N TYR A 123 -6.50 8.35 -16.51
CA TYR A 123 -5.07 8.03 -16.66
C TYR A 123 -4.54 7.05 -15.60
N VAL A 124 -5.45 6.34 -14.95
CA VAL A 124 -5.19 5.33 -13.93
C VAL A 124 -5.95 4.08 -14.33
N LYS A 125 -5.24 2.95 -14.38
CA LYS A 125 -5.83 1.64 -14.69
C LYS A 125 -5.42 0.60 -13.67
N LEU A 126 -6.37 -0.18 -13.21
CA LEU A 126 -6.13 -1.37 -12.41
C LEU A 126 -6.05 -2.61 -13.32
N SER A 127 -5.07 -3.49 -13.09
CA SER A 127 -4.90 -4.73 -13.86
C SER A 127 -6.05 -5.72 -13.66
N GLY A 128 -6.77 -5.61 -12.54
CA GLY A 128 -7.59 -6.71 -12.04
C GLY A 128 -6.72 -7.83 -11.47
N ASP A 129 -7.37 -8.88 -10.96
CA ASP A 129 -6.78 -10.06 -10.32
C ASP A 129 -6.06 -10.99 -11.34
N ASP A 130 -5.08 -10.44 -12.05
CA ASP A 130 -4.27 -11.19 -13.01
C ASP A 130 -3.07 -11.85 -12.30
N ARG A 131 -3.30 -13.10 -11.88
CA ARG A 131 -2.45 -13.92 -11.00
C ARG A 131 -1.28 -14.60 -11.72
N PHE A 132 -0.51 -13.87 -12.52
CA PHE A 132 0.73 -14.42 -13.06
C PHE A 132 1.84 -14.41 -12.00
N GLY A 133 1.85 -15.44 -11.16
CA GLY A 133 3.04 -15.92 -10.46
C GLY A 133 3.16 -15.56 -8.98
N SER A 134 2.47 -16.33 -8.13
CA SER A 134 2.86 -16.67 -6.74
C SER A 134 3.35 -15.51 -5.84
N ALA A 135 2.51 -14.51 -5.66
CA ALA A 135 2.19 -13.85 -4.39
C ALA A 135 0.86 -13.13 -4.60
N SER A 136 -0.09 -13.24 -3.66
CA SER A 136 -1.37 -12.53 -3.76
C SER A 136 -1.08 -11.02 -3.85
N GLY A 137 -1.40 -10.42 -4.99
CA GLY A 137 -0.99 -9.06 -5.33
C GLY A 137 -1.83 -8.46 -6.45
N GLU A 138 -2.09 -7.16 -6.36
CA GLU A 138 -2.77 -6.37 -7.40
C GLU A 138 -1.85 -5.28 -7.94
N THR A 139 -2.03 -4.91 -9.21
CA THR A 139 -1.21 -3.89 -9.86
C THR A 139 -2.06 -2.78 -10.47
N MET A 140 -1.65 -1.54 -10.22
CA MET A 140 -2.22 -0.34 -10.81
C MET A 140 -1.16 0.38 -11.64
N TYR A 141 -1.59 0.98 -12.75
CA TYR A 141 -0.76 1.77 -13.64
C TYR A 141 -1.30 3.19 -13.68
N VAL A 142 -0.41 4.16 -13.49
CA VAL A 142 -0.70 5.60 -13.60
C VAL A 142 0.15 6.16 -14.73
N ASN A 143 -0.48 6.77 -15.73
CA ASN A 143 0.23 7.40 -16.83
C ASN A 143 0.67 8.82 -16.43
N LEU A 144 1.96 8.97 -16.13
CA LEU A 144 2.57 10.24 -15.73
C LEU A 144 2.91 11.15 -16.90
N ASP A 145 2.80 10.69 -18.15
CA ASP A 145 2.88 11.59 -19.31
C ASP A 145 1.71 12.57 -19.35
N HIS A 146 0.61 12.23 -18.65
CA HIS A 146 -0.54 13.12 -18.42
C HIS A 146 -0.57 13.72 -17.00
N ARG A 147 0.57 13.78 -16.29
CA ARG A 147 0.65 14.29 -14.90
C ARG A 147 0.07 15.70 -14.73
N ASP A 148 0.12 16.54 -15.75
CA ASP A 148 -0.40 17.92 -15.70
C ASP A 148 -1.93 17.96 -15.63
N GLN A 149 -2.59 16.87 -16.04
CA GLN A 149 -4.05 16.70 -15.89
C GLN A 149 -4.44 16.07 -14.55
N ILE A 150 -3.47 15.54 -13.80
CA ILE A 150 -3.71 14.88 -12.52
C ILE A 150 -3.44 15.88 -11.40
N LYS A 151 -4.47 16.20 -10.61
CA LYS A 151 -4.33 17.09 -9.46
C LYS A 151 -3.88 16.32 -8.22
N ARG A 152 -4.58 15.23 -7.88
CA ARG A 152 -4.18 14.32 -6.80
C ARG A 152 -4.75 12.93 -6.96
N LEU A 153 -4.01 11.94 -6.51
CA LEU A 153 -4.38 10.53 -6.44
C LEU A 153 -4.16 10.01 -5.02
N LEU A 154 -5.20 9.45 -4.41
CA LEU A 154 -5.08 8.74 -3.15
C LEU A 154 -5.15 7.25 -3.43
N VAL A 155 -4.04 6.54 -3.28
CA VAL A 155 -4.00 5.08 -3.36
C VAL A 155 -4.32 4.50 -1.99
N PHE A 156 -5.26 3.56 -1.96
CA PHE A 156 -5.70 2.91 -0.75
C PHE A 156 -5.83 1.40 -0.95
N VAL A 157 -5.71 0.67 0.15
CA VAL A 157 -5.91 -0.77 0.21
C VAL A 157 -7.11 -1.04 1.10
N TYR A 158 -7.97 -1.97 0.74
CA TYR A 158 -9.16 -2.29 1.51
C TYR A 158 -9.47 -3.79 1.50
N ILE A 159 -10.22 -4.24 2.50
CA ILE A 159 -10.71 -5.62 2.58
C ILE A 159 -12.23 -5.65 2.65
N TYR A 160 -12.87 -6.39 1.76
CA TYR A 160 -14.33 -6.53 1.76
C TYR A 160 -14.85 -7.58 2.74
N ASP A 161 -14.15 -8.70 2.91
CA ASP A 161 -14.62 -9.91 3.59
C ASP A 161 -14.74 -9.79 5.13
N GLN A 162 -14.78 -8.56 5.67
CA GLN A 162 -14.89 -8.21 7.10
C GLN A 162 -13.87 -8.91 8.02
N THR A 163 -12.87 -9.56 7.42
CA THR A 163 -11.83 -10.27 8.12
C THR A 163 -10.80 -9.26 8.62
N PRO A 164 -10.36 -9.35 9.89
CA PRO A 164 -9.20 -8.61 10.38
C PRO A 164 -7.92 -8.95 9.58
N ALA A 165 -7.68 -8.26 8.46
CA ALA A 165 -6.55 -8.56 7.58
C ALA A 165 -5.28 -7.81 7.97
N PHE A 166 -5.35 -6.52 8.23
CA PHE A 166 -4.15 -5.69 8.43
C PHE A 166 -3.32 -6.08 9.66
N ASP A 167 -3.92 -6.67 10.70
CA ASP A 167 -3.15 -7.22 11.83
C ASP A 167 -2.50 -8.59 11.52
N ARG A 168 -3.05 -9.33 10.56
CA ARG A 168 -2.65 -10.71 10.20
C ARG A 168 -1.81 -10.80 8.94
N THR A 169 -1.74 -9.76 8.12
CA THR A 169 -0.95 -9.72 6.89
C THR A 169 0.22 -8.76 7.00
N HIS A 170 1.33 -9.09 6.35
CA HIS A 170 2.32 -8.09 5.95
C HIS A 170 1.99 -7.66 4.52
N ALA A 171 1.44 -6.46 4.38
CA ALA A 171 1.19 -5.84 3.09
C ALA A 171 2.24 -4.76 2.82
N ILE A 172 2.73 -4.72 1.60
CA ILE A 172 3.68 -3.72 1.12
C ILE A 172 3.12 -3.17 -0.19
N VAL A 173 3.07 -1.84 -0.29
CA VAL A 173 2.78 -1.15 -1.54
C VAL A 173 4.09 -0.59 -2.09
N THR A 174 4.41 -0.96 -3.31
CA THR A 174 5.63 -0.54 -3.99
C THR A 174 5.30 0.25 -5.25
N LEU A 175 5.84 1.45 -5.34
CA LEU A 175 5.78 2.31 -6.51
C LEU A 175 7.03 2.09 -7.35
N TYR A 176 6.84 1.72 -8.61
CA TYR A 176 7.87 1.55 -9.62
C TYR A 176 7.75 2.67 -10.64
N PRO A 177 8.49 3.78 -10.49
CA PRO A 177 8.55 4.78 -11.52
C PRO A 177 9.30 4.24 -12.75
N SER A 178 9.06 4.85 -13.92
CA SER A 178 9.76 4.46 -15.17
C SER A 178 11.26 4.76 -15.13
N ASN A 179 11.67 5.71 -14.29
CA ASN A 179 13.06 6.06 -14.05
C ASN A 179 13.25 6.37 -12.56
N GLY A 180 14.45 6.14 -12.03
CA GLY A 180 14.76 6.36 -10.61
C GLY A 180 14.49 5.15 -9.69
N PRO A 181 14.70 5.32 -8.37
CA PRO A 181 14.53 4.26 -7.41
C PRO A 181 13.06 3.90 -7.18
N ARG A 182 12.78 2.64 -6.87
CA ARG A 182 11.44 2.21 -6.44
C ARG A 182 11.15 2.74 -5.04
N ILE A 183 9.88 3.02 -4.74
CA ILE A 183 9.47 3.53 -3.43
C ILE A 183 8.64 2.45 -2.74
N GLU A 184 9.07 2.02 -1.56
CA GLU A 184 8.43 0.97 -0.78
C GLU A 184 7.73 1.57 0.44
N ILE A 185 6.48 1.13 0.68
CA ILE A 185 5.65 1.59 1.78
C ILE A 185 5.07 0.36 2.49
N GLY A 186 5.62 0.05 3.66
CA GLY A 186 5.13 -1.03 4.51
C GLY A 186 3.86 -0.63 5.28
N LEU A 187 2.89 -1.55 5.31
CA LEU A 187 1.68 -1.46 6.14
C LEU A 187 1.85 -2.35 7.38
N ASP A 188 2.90 -2.10 8.18
CA ASP A 188 3.23 -2.96 9.32
C ASP A 188 2.48 -2.61 10.63
N GLU A 189 1.78 -1.47 10.64
CA GLU A 189 1.03 -0.98 11.80
C GLU A 189 -0.20 -1.87 12.07
N ARG A 190 -0.39 -2.26 13.34
CA ARG A 190 -1.44 -3.20 13.74
C ARG A 190 -2.74 -2.46 14.05
N HIS A 191 -3.69 -2.57 13.14
CA HIS A 191 -5.05 -2.07 13.33
C HIS A 191 -6.07 -3.20 13.11
N PRO A 192 -6.43 -3.97 14.16
CA PRO A 192 -7.22 -5.19 14.01
C PRO A 192 -8.65 -4.97 13.52
N GLN A 193 -9.22 -3.78 13.72
CA GLN A 193 -10.57 -3.45 13.25
C GLN A 193 -10.58 -2.60 11.99
N ALA A 194 -9.42 -2.17 11.47
CA ALA A 194 -9.37 -1.36 10.26
C ALA A 194 -9.80 -2.19 9.05
N ARG A 195 -10.61 -1.57 8.19
CA ARG A 195 -11.13 -2.19 6.96
C ARG A 195 -10.50 -1.60 5.71
N SER A 196 -9.96 -0.39 5.80
CA SER A 196 -9.21 0.23 4.73
C SER A 196 -8.01 1.00 5.28
N CYS A 197 -7.02 1.21 4.43
CA CYS A 197 -5.83 2.00 4.70
C CYS A 197 -5.55 2.92 3.52
N ALA A 198 -5.52 4.24 3.76
CA ALA A 198 -4.96 5.20 2.82
C ALA A 198 -3.44 5.08 2.88
N VAL A 199 -2.82 4.60 1.80
CA VAL A 199 -1.39 4.24 1.82
C VAL A 199 -0.54 5.42 1.40
N VAL A 200 -0.83 5.99 0.23
CA VAL A 200 -0.01 7.02 -0.38
C VAL A 200 -0.87 8.05 -1.11
N MET A 201 -0.52 9.31 -0.92
CA MET A 201 -1.06 10.44 -1.68
C MET A 201 -0.03 10.88 -2.71
N ILE A 202 -0.43 10.99 -3.97
CA ILE A 202 0.37 11.55 -5.06
C ILE A 202 -0.30 12.86 -5.47
N GLU A 203 0.36 13.99 -5.29
CA GLU A 203 -0.20 15.32 -5.57
C GLU A 203 0.69 16.07 -6.55
N ASN A 204 0.08 16.77 -7.49
CA ASN A 204 0.79 17.72 -8.33
C ASN A 204 0.72 19.11 -7.68
N VAL A 205 1.86 19.58 -7.15
CA VAL A 205 1.99 20.86 -6.45
C VAL A 205 2.97 21.73 -7.22
N LYS A 206 2.46 22.75 -7.92
CA LYS A 206 3.29 23.68 -8.73
C LYS A 206 4.19 22.93 -9.73
N ASP A 207 3.60 22.02 -10.50
CA ASP A 207 4.26 21.16 -11.50
C ASP A 207 5.28 20.15 -10.92
N GLU A 208 5.33 20.03 -9.60
CA GLU A 208 6.10 19.03 -8.87
C GLU A 208 5.17 17.90 -8.41
N LEU A 209 5.46 16.67 -8.86
CA LEU A 209 4.71 15.48 -8.46
C LEU A 209 5.32 14.94 -7.16
N ILE A 210 4.58 15.11 -6.06
CA ILE A 210 5.01 14.74 -4.71
C ILE A 210 4.26 13.48 -4.28
N VAL A 211 5.01 12.49 -3.84
CA VAL A 211 4.51 11.25 -3.23
C VAL A 211 4.63 11.40 -1.71
N ARG A 212 3.53 11.18 -0.99
CA ARG A 212 3.45 11.28 0.47
C ARG A 212 2.90 9.99 1.06
N ARG A 213 3.64 9.42 2.00
CA ARG A 213 3.18 8.31 2.83
C ARG A 213 2.12 8.83 3.80
N GLU A 214 0.93 8.26 3.68
CA GLU A 214 -0.19 8.55 4.57
C GLU A 214 -0.33 7.44 5.63
N VAL A 215 -0.42 6.17 5.20
CA VAL A 215 -0.63 4.97 6.04
C VAL A 215 -1.64 5.24 7.16
N GLN A 216 -2.81 5.77 6.76
CA GLN A 216 -3.90 6.09 7.66
C GLN A 216 -4.95 4.98 7.60
N PHE A 217 -5.10 4.27 8.72
CA PHE A 217 -6.07 3.18 8.86
C PHE A 217 -7.44 3.72 9.28
N VAL A 218 -8.49 3.23 8.62
CA VAL A 218 -9.87 3.61 8.90
C VAL A 218 -10.74 2.39 9.14
N TYR A 219 -11.72 2.55 10.03
CA TYR A 219 -12.69 1.50 10.40
C TYR A 219 -13.83 1.34 9.38
N GLY A 220 -13.80 2.13 8.30
CA GLY A 220 -14.76 2.10 7.18
C GLY A 220 -14.13 1.72 5.85
N PHE A 221 -14.90 1.92 4.78
CA PHE A 221 -14.50 1.65 3.40
C PHE A 221 -14.15 2.95 2.66
N GLN A 222 -14.32 2.98 1.33
CA GLN A 222 -13.97 4.12 0.48
C GLN A 222 -14.67 5.42 0.89
N GLY A 223 -15.94 5.34 1.34
CA GLY A 223 -16.69 6.50 1.79
C GLY A 223 -16.17 7.16 3.08
N GLU A 224 -15.39 6.43 3.91
CA GLU A 224 -14.71 7.04 5.06
C GLU A 224 -13.42 7.75 4.62
N LEU A 225 -12.68 7.14 3.69
CA LEU A 225 -11.49 7.76 3.09
C LEU A 225 -11.83 9.05 2.33
N ASP A 226 -12.92 9.02 1.56
CA ASP A 226 -13.45 10.21 0.89
C ASP A 226 -13.76 11.34 1.89
N ARG A 227 -14.47 11.03 2.99
CA ARG A 227 -14.76 12.02 4.04
C ARG A 227 -13.49 12.56 4.70
N LEU A 228 -12.51 11.69 4.97
CA LEU A 228 -11.26 12.05 5.62
C LEU A 228 -10.42 13.02 4.77
N TYR A 229 -10.35 12.79 3.46
CA TYR A 229 -9.51 13.58 2.55
C TYR A 229 -10.28 14.61 1.71
N GLY A 230 -11.60 14.67 1.86
CA GLY A 230 -12.47 15.67 1.24
C GLY A 230 -12.55 15.56 -0.28
N TRP A 231 -12.84 14.37 -0.82
CA TRP A 231 -13.11 14.21 -2.25
C TRP A 231 -14.51 14.73 -2.61
N GLY A 232 -15.50 14.43 -1.78
CA GLY A 232 -16.90 14.82 -1.94
C GLY A 232 -17.66 13.94 -2.93
N LEU A 233 -17.35 12.64 -2.99
CA LEU A 233 -18.01 11.69 -3.89
C LEU A 233 -19.34 11.19 -3.30
N GLN A 234 -20.26 10.79 -4.19
CA GLN A 234 -21.50 10.13 -3.80
C GLN A 234 -21.33 8.62 -3.93
N TRP A 235 -21.49 7.91 -2.81
CA TRP A 235 -21.25 6.46 -2.75
C TRP A 235 -22.57 5.68 -2.78
N GLY A 236 -22.69 4.76 -3.74
CA GLY A 236 -23.72 3.73 -3.78
C GLY A 236 -23.28 2.45 -3.05
N ARG A 237 -24.22 1.53 -2.80
CA ARG A 237 -23.88 0.17 -2.33
C ARG A 237 -23.28 -0.62 -3.49
N GLY A 238 -22.05 -1.11 -3.32
CA GLY A 238 -21.41 -2.06 -4.24
C GLY A 238 -21.20 -3.43 -3.57
N TYR A 239 -21.21 -4.49 -4.36
CA TYR A 239 -20.88 -5.85 -3.93
C TYR A 239 -19.82 -6.47 -4.85
N LYS A 240 -18.81 -7.13 -4.28
CA LYS A 240 -17.86 -7.96 -5.03
C LYS A 240 -18.56 -9.29 -5.31
N SER A 241 -18.95 -9.56 -6.56
CA SER A 241 -19.48 -10.87 -6.92
C SER A 241 -18.36 -11.89 -6.80
N LYS A 242 -18.56 -12.97 -6.02
CA LYS A 242 -17.60 -14.08 -5.86
C LYS A 242 -17.33 -14.88 -7.17
N ALA A 243 -17.83 -14.42 -8.30
CA ALA A 243 -17.61 -15.01 -9.61
C ALA A 243 -16.31 -14.43 -10.19
N ASP A 244 -15.19 -14.98 -9.71
CA ASP A 244 -13.89 -15.15 -10.40
C ASP A 244 -12.81 -15.47 -9.35
N ARG A 245 -13.08 -16.53 -8.57
CA ARG A 245 -12.05 -17.18 -7.76
C ARG A 245 -11.29 -18.21 -8.59
#